data_AF-A0A2S9IBZ0-F1
#
_entry.id   AF-A0A2S9IBZ0-F1
#
_cell.length_a   1.000
_cell.length_b   1.000
_cell.length_c   1.000
_cell.angle_alpha   90.00
_cell.angle_beta   90.00
_cell.angle_gamma   90.00
#
_symmetry.space_group_name_H-M   'P 1'
#
loop_
_entity.id
_entity.type
_entity.pdbx_description
1 polymer ?
#
loop_
_entity_poly.entity_id
_entity_poly.type
_entity_poly.pdbx_seq_one_letter_code
_entity_poly.pdbx_strand_id
1 'polypeptide(L)'
;MKHYSYLYLFTISIAVLLVIFGFIVWRSGIYAETFLNDATSKNFVLVSLGLSICLSLYAFHRGVIRTGKRIDYLKFFMGTFVVLMAVAVIPLMTLAYYLPGKTSAYAASYSYSPRGHKSCAGANVDDPDLGRNIKICYPEGNYQFNKVIFVSKKTNALGSVILFAMTAP
;
A
#
# COMPACT_ATOMS: atom_id res chain seq x y z
N MET A 1 -37.15 17.87 15.72
CA MET A 1 -36.13 17.03 16.39
C MET A 1 -35.78 15.87 15.46
N LYS A 2 -34.51 15.68 15.09
CA LYS A 2 -34.10 14.55 14.22
C LYS A 2 -34.25 13.26 15.01
N HIS A 3 -35.22 12.42 14.66
CA HIS A 3 -35.24 11.03 15.09
C HIS A 3 -34.02 10.34 14.47
N TYR A 4 -32.93 10.24 15.21
CA TYR A 4 -31.87 9.28 14.90
C TYR A 4 -32.46 7.90 15.16
N SER A 5 -33.16 7.38 14.15
CA SER A 5 -33.75 6.04 14.19
C SER A 5 -32.61 5.05 14.43
N TYR A 6 -32.76 4.18 15.44
CA TYR A 6 -31.78 3.14 15.79
C TYR A 6 -31.32 2.34 14.56
N LEU A 7 -32.19 2.19 13.56
CA LEU A 7 -31.88 1.59 12.26
C LEU A 7 -30.77 2.32 11.49
N TYR A 8 -30.76 3.66 11.48
CA TYR A 8 -29.73 4.47 10.81
C TYR A 8 -28.36 4.34 11.48
N LEU A 9 -28.35 4.28 12.81
CA LEU A 9 -27.11 4.13 13.57
C LEU A 9 -26.55 2.70 13.39
N PHE A 10 -27.43 1.71 13.33
CA PHE A 10 -27.07 0.32 13.03
C PHE A 10 -26.50 0.17 11.62
N THR A 11 -27.11 0.76 10.59
CA THR A 11 -26.60 0.68 9.21
C THR A 11 -25.25 1.37 9.05
N ILE A 12 -25.05 2.54 9.66
CA ILE A 12 -23.73 3.20 9.68
C ILE A 12 -22.68 2.31 10.35
N SER A 13 -23.01 1.72 11.49
CA SER A 13 -22.08 0.88 12.24
C SER A 13 -21.63 -0.33 11.43
N ILE A 14 -22.56 -1.01 10.75
CA ILE A 14 -22.25 -2.12 9.84
C ILE A 14 -21.38 -1.63 8.66
N ALA A 15 -21.72 -0.50 8.05
CA ALA A 15 -20.95 0.03 6.93
C ALA A 15 -19.49 0.33 7.34
N VAL A 16 -19.28 0.94 8.51
CA VAL A 16 -17.93 1.21 9.03
C VAL A 16 -17.17 -0.09 9.30
N LEU A 17 -17.82 -1.09 9.91
CA LEU A 17 -17.20 -2.40 10.15
C LEU A 17 -16.79 -3.10 8.85
N LEU A 18 -17.64 -3.05 7.81
CA LEU A 18 -17.33 -3.61 6.50
C LEU A 18 -16.14 -2.92 5.84
N VAL A 19 -16.03 -1.58 5.95
CA VAL A 19 -14.87 -0.83 5.44
C VAL A 19 -13.60 -1.22 6.18
N ILE A 20 -13.64 -1.34 7.51
CA ILE A 20 -12.48 -1.75 8.31
C ILE A 20 -12.06 -3.17 7.96
N PHE A 21 -13.02 -4.10 7.88
CA PHE A 21 -12.75 -5.48 7.51
C PHE A 21 -12.18 -5.59 6.09
N GLY A 22 -12.78 -4.89 5.14
CA GLY A 22 -12.27 -4.81 3.77
C GLY A 22 -10.85 -4.27 3.70
N PHE A 23 -10.53 -3.23 4.49
CA PHE A 23 -9.18 -2.69 4.57
C PHE A 23 -8.19 -3.69 5.17
N ILE A 24 -8.58 -4.46 6.19
CA ILE A 24 -7.72 -5.49 6.79
C ILE A 24 -7.42 -6.59 5.77
N VAL A 25 -8.44 -7.11 5.08
CA VAL A 25 -8.28 -8.16 4.04
C VAL A 25 -7.42 -7.64 2.88
N TRP A 26 -7.69 -6.43 2.42
CA TRP A 26 -6.88 -5.78 1.39
C TRP A 26 -5.41 -5.65 1.81
N ARG A 27 -5.17 -5.24 3.07
CA ARG A 27 -3.82 -5.08 3.60
C ARG A 27 -3.08 -6.41 3.69
N SER A 28 -3.73 -7.48 4.15
CA SER A 28 -3.08 -8.78 4.33
C SER A 28 -2.87 -9.54 3.02
N GLY A 29 -3.74 -9.35 2.03
CA GLY A 29 -3.64 -10.06 0.74
C GLY A 29 -2.92 -9.26 -0.34
N ILE A 30 -3.37 -8.03 -0.60
CA ILE A 30 -2.87 -7.24 -1.73
C ILE A 30 -1.61 -6.47 -1.35
N TYR A 31 -1.67 -5.71 -0.25
CA TYR A 31 -0.56 -4.84 0.13
C TYR A 31 0.68 -5.61 0.58
N ALA A 32 0.51 -6.77 1.23
CA ALA A 32 1.62 -7.59 1.71
C ALA A 32 2.43 -8.22 0.57
N GLU A 33 1.77 -8.61 -0.53
CA GLU A 33 2.39 -9.36 -1.63
C GLU A 33 2.82 -8.47 -2.81
N THR A 34 2.35 -7.22 -2.85
CA THR A 34 2.60 -6.30 -3.97
C THR A 34 3.74 -5.34 -3.63
N PHE A 35 4.72 -5.23 -4.53
CA PHE A 35 5.85 -4.33 -4.40
C PHE A 35 5.95 -3.44 -5.64
N LEU A 36 5.83 -2.13 -5.47
CA LEU A 36 5.95 -1.18 -6.58
C LEU A 36 7.40 -0.99 -7.02
N ASN A 37 7.61 -0.79 -8.31
CA ASN A 37 8.90 -0.39 -8.87
C ASN A 37 9.31 1.00 -8.37
N ASP A 38 10.61 1.26 -8.35
CA ASP A 38 11.14 2.56 -7.92
C ASP A 38 10.57 3.71 -8.77
N ALA A 39 10.54 3.55 -10.10
CA ALA A 39 9.92 4.50 -11.02
C ALA A 39 8.44 4.76 -10.71
N THR A 40 7.65 3.70 -10.47
CA THR A 40 6.22 3.83 -10.13
C THR A 40 6.02 4.56 -8.81
N SER A 41 6.85 4.27 -7.80
CA SER A 41 6.78 4.91 -6.50
C SER A 41 7.11 6.42 -6.58
N LYS A 42 8.13 6.78 -7.36
CA LYS A 42 8.52 8.18 -7.62
C LYS A 42 7.42 8.92 -8.38
N ASN A 43 6.89 8.32 -9.43
CA ASN A 43 5.80 8.89 -10.22
C ASN A 43 4.53 9.09 -9.38
N PHE A 44 4.21 8.14 -8.50
CA PHE A 44 3.08 8.26 -7.58
C PHE A 44 3.21 9.47 -6.65
N VAL A 45 4.40 9.68 -6.06
CA VAL A 45 4.67 10.86 -5.22
C VAL A 45 4.58 12.16 -6.03
N LEU A 46 5.11 12.19 -7.25
CA LEU A 46 5.04 13.37 -8.11
C LEU A 46 3.61 13.72 -8.53
N VAL A 47 2.82 12.72 -8.94
CA VAL A 47 1.42 12.90 -9.37
C VAL A 47 0.55 13.35 -8.21
N SER A 48 0.70 12.73 -7.03
CA SER A 48 -0.04 13.15 -5.83
C SER A 48 0.33 14.56 -5.38
N LEU A 49 1.61 14.93 -5.48
CA LEU A 49 2.07 16.28 -5.20
C LEU A 49 1.41 17.27 -6.17
N GLY A 50 1.51 17.03 -7.47
CA GLY A 50 0.88 17.88 -8.50
C GLY A 50 -0.63 18.03 -8.31
N LEU A 51 -1.34 16.93 -8.06
CA LEU A 51 -2.79 16.95 -7.85
C LEU A 51 -3.16 17.73 -6.58
N SER A 52 -2.39 17.58 -5.50
CA SER A 52 -2.61 18.34 -4.26
C SER A 52 -2.38 19.85 -4.43
N ILE A 53 -1.43 20.26 -5.29
CA ILE A 53 -1.24 21.67 -5.67
C ILE A 53 -2.47 22.15 -6.43
N CYS A 54 -2.90 21.42 -7.46
CA CYS A 54 -4.08 21.77 -8.26
C CYS A 54 -5.35 21.91 -7.41
N LEU A 55 -5.59 20.97 -6.49
CA LEU A 55 -6.73 21.01 -5.56
C LEU A 55 -6.66 22.21 -4.61
N SER A 56 -5.46 22.56 -4.14
CA SER A 56 -5.25 23.71 -3.26
C SER A 56 -5.49 25.03 -3.99
N LEU A 57 -5.00 25.16 -5.23
CA LEU A 57 -5.27 26.32 -6.10
C LEU A 57 -6.76 26.43 -6.45
N TYR A 58 -7.42 25.30 -6.71
CA TYR A 58 -8.87 25.27 -6.95
C TYR A 58 -9.66 25.73 -5.72
N ALA A 59 -9.29 25.25 -4.52
CA ALA A 59 -9.89 25.66 -3.26
C ALA A 59 -9.69 27.16 -2.98
N PHE A 60 -8.53 27.70 -3.35
CA PHE A 60 -8.26 29.14 -3.30
C PHE A 60 -9.17 29.93 -4.25
N HIS A 61 -9.24 29.52 -5.52
CA HIS A 61 -10.09 30.19 -6.52
C HIS A 61 -11.58 30.18 -6.14
N ARG A 62 -12.05 29.11 -5.49
CA ARG A 62 -13.42 28.98 -4.96
C ARG A 62 -13.66 29.73 -3.65
N GLY A 63 -12.63 30.33 -3.05
CA GLY A 63 -12.76 31.04 -1.77
C GLY A 63 -13.14 30.15 -0.59
N VAL A 64 -12.79 28.85 -0.65
CA VAL A 64 -13.08 27.87 0.41
C VAL A 64 -12.29 28.18 1.68
N ILE A 65 -11.06 28.67 1.51
CA ILE A 65 -10.18 29.08 2.60
C ILE A 65 -10.32 30.60 2.77
N ARG A 66 -11.14 31.01 3.74
CA ARG A 66 -11.46 32.42 4.04
C ARG A 66 -10.46 33.09 5.00
N THR A 67 -9.28 32.53 5.20
CA THR A 67 -8.27 33.09 6.09
C THR A 67 -7.18 33.81 5.31
N GLY A 68 -6.89 35.06 5.70
CA GLY A 68 -5.84 35.88 5.06
C GLY A 68 -4.40 35.47 5.39
N LYS A 69 -4.20 34.38 6.14
CA LYS A 69 -2.87 33.93 6.58
C LYS A 69 -2.31 32.89 5.62
N ARG A 70 -1.14 33.16 5.04
CA ARG A 70 -0.41 32.23 4.14
C ARG A 70 -0.19 30.84 4.73
N ILE A 71 -0.07 30.75 6.05
CA ILE A 71 0.14 29.49 6.79
C ILE A 71 -1.05 28.53 6.65
N ASP A 72 -2.27 29.04 6.58
CA ASP A 72 -3.47 28.19 6.51
C ASP A 72 -3.59 27.49 5.16
N TYR A 73 -3.12 28.15 4.09
CA TYR A 73 -3.01 27.54 2.77
C TYR A 73 -1.97 26.43 2.72
N LEU A 74 -0.82 26.60 3.38
CA LEU A 74 0.20 25.57 3.46
C LEU A 74 -0.29 24.34 4.23
N LYS A 75 -1.01 24.56 5.34
CA LYS A 75 -1.64 23.49 6.11
C LYS A 75 -2.67 22.72 5.27
N PHE A 76 -3.50 23.43 4.51
CA PHE A 76 -4.49 22.80 3.63
C PHE A 76 -3.82 21.96 2.54
N PHE A 77 -2.77 22.49 1.91
CA PHE A 77 -1.99 21.78 0.90
C PHE A 77 -1.35 20.51 1.46
N MET A 78 -0.61 20.61 2.56
CA MET A 78 0.02 19.45 3.18
C MET A 78 -1.01 18.42 3.64
N GLY A 79 -2.13 18.86 4.21
CA GLY A 79 -3.22 17.97 4.60
C GLY A 79 -3.81 17.22 3.41
N THR A 80 -4.06 17.93 2.31
CA THR A 80 -4.61 17.34 1.08
C THR A 80 -3.62 16.37 0.45
N PHE A 81 -2.33 16.70 0.42
CA PHE A 81 -1.28 15.80 -0.07
C PHE A 81 -1.23 14.48 0.71
N VAL A 82 -1.21 14.55 2.04
CA VAL A 82 -1.16 13.35 2.91
C VAL A 82 -2.41 12.48 2.73
N VAL A 83 -3.60 13.10 2.72
CA VAL A 83 -4.87 12.38 2.52
C VAL A 83 -4.92 11.74 1.14
N LEU A 84 -4.51 12.47 0.10
CA LEU A 84 -4.50 11.95 -1.26
C LEU A 84 -3.55 10.76 -1.40
N MET A 85 -2.35 10.83 -0.83
CA MET A 85 -1.41 9.70 -0.80
C MET A 85 -2.01 8.48 -0.12
N ALA A 86 -2.62 8.67 1.06
CA ALA A 86 -3.22 7.58 1.83
C ALA A 86 -4.40 6.92 1.11
N VAL A 87 -5.20 7.70 0.37
CA VAL A 87 -6.36 7.17 -0.38
C VAL A 87 -5.93 6.58 -1.72
N ALA A 88 -5.01 7.21 -2.44
CA ALA A 88 -4.62 6.82 -3.81
C ALA A 88 -3.66 5.62 -3.85
N VAL A 89 -2.97 5.30 -2.75
CA VAL A 89 -2.15 4.08 -2.69
C VAL A 89 -3.01 2.82 -2.77
N ILE A 90 -4.24 2.85 -2.25
CA ILE A 90 -5.16 1.72 -2.26
C ILE A 90 -5.47 1.24 -3.69
N PRO A 91 -6.03 2.09 -4.59
CA PRO A 91 -6.29 1.69 -5.97
C PRO A 91 -5.00 1.41 -6.74
N LEU A 92 -3.89 2.11 -6.48
CA LEU A 92 -2.63 1.86 -7.16
C LEU A 92 -2.10 0.44 -6.92
N MET A 93 -2.03 0.01 -5.65
CA MET A 93 -1.57 -1.34 -5.32
C MET A 93 -2.57 -2.40 -5.81
N THR A 94 -3.87 -2.11 -5.73
CA THR A 94 -4.91 -3.00 -6.26
C THR A 94 -4.76 -3.19 -7.77
N LEU A 95 -4.51 -2.12 -8.51
CA LEU A 95 -4.25 -2.18 -9.94
C LEU A 95 -2.97 -2.97 -10.24
N ALA A 96 -1.90 -2.72 -9.49
CA ALA A 96 -0.65 -3.48 -9.60
C ALA A 96 -0.84 -4.98 -9.32
N TYR A 97 -1.75 -5.35 -8.41
CA TYR A 97 -2.08 -6.74 -8.12
C TYR A 97 -2.82 -7.43 -9.26
N TYR A 98 -3.86 -6.78 -9.81
CA TYR A 98 -4.69 -7.38 -10.87
C TYR A 98 -4.06 -7.33 -12.26
N LEU A 99 -3.13 -6.40 -12.52
CA LEU A 99 -2.47 -6.31 -13.82
C LEU A 99 -1.76 -7.64 -14.18
N PRO A 100 -1.99 -8.17 -15.40
CA PRO A 100 -1.22 -9.30 -15.88
C PRO A 100 0.25 -8.91 -16.05
N GLY A 101 1.13 -9.88 -15.91
CA GLY A 101 2.56 -9.67 -15.92
C GLY A 101 3.30 -10.96 -16.24
N LYS A 102 4.61 -10.85 -16.45
CA LYS A 102 5.48 -12.00 -16.70
C LYS A 102 5.72 -12.73 -15.38
N THR A 103 5.45 -14.03 -15.34
CA THR A 103 5.79 -14.87 -14.20
C THR A 103 7.27 -15.26 -14.27
N SER A 104 7.96 -15.13 -13.14
CA SER A 104 9.35 -15.55 -12.98
C SER A 104 9.54 -16.18 -11.60
N ALA A 105 10.51 -17.07 -11.50
CA ALA A 105 10.89 -17.70 -10.25
C ALA A 105 12.41 -17.61 -10.08
N TYR A 106 12.85 -17.40 -8.84
CA TYR A 106 14.27 -17.35 -8.50
C TYR A 106 14.51 -17.95 -7.13
N ALA A 107 15.72 -18.48 -6.95
CA ALA A 107 16.22 -18.91 -5.65
C ALA A 107 17.18 -17.85 -5.13
N ALA A 108 16.99 -17.43 -3.89
CA ALA A 108 17.86 -16.46 -3.24
C ALA A 108 18.18 -16.89 -1.81
N SER A 109 19.32 -16.42 -1.32
CA SER A 109 19.61 -16.46 0.11
C SER A 109 18.75 -15.41 0.82
N TYR A 110 18.27 -15.72 2.01
CA TYR A 110 17.43 -14.79 2.77
C TYR A 110 17.91 -14.67 4.22
N SER A 111 17.54 -13.56 4.86
CA SER A 111 17.70 -13.38 6.29
C SER A 111 16.35 -13.44 7.00
N TYR A 112 16.27 -14.21 8.08
CA TYR A 112 15.07 -14.28 8.90
C TYR A 112 14.81 -12.91 9.54
N SER A 113 13.58 -12.40 9.36
CA SER A 113 13.11 -11.18 9.99
C SER A 113 11.99 -11.51 10.97
N PRO A 114 12.23 -11.40 12.30
CA PRO A 114 11.20 -11.67 13.30
C PRO A 114 10.01 -10.71 13.16
N ARG A 115 8.87 -11.14 13.69
CA ARG A 115 7.65 -10.31 13.72
C ARG A 115 7.93 -9.04 14.54
N GLY A 116 7.89 -7.89 13.87
CA GLY A 116 7.96 -6.59 14.54
C GLY A 116 6.57 -6.09 14.93
N HIS A 117 6.49 -5.10 15.80
CA HIS A 117 5.21 -4.52 16.23
C HIS A 117 4.35 -3.94 15.08
N LYS A 118 4.98 -3.61 13.94
CA LYS A 118 4.33 -3.05 12.74
C LYS A 118 4.58 -3.88 11.47
N SER A 119 5.15 -5.08 11.58
CA SER A 119 5.60 -5.87 10.43
C SER A 119 5.42 -7.37 10.67
N CYS A 120 5.16 -8.14 9.61
CA CYS A 120 5.00 -9.60 9.67
C CYS A 120 6.31 -10.30 10.09
N ALA A 121 6.23 -11.55 10.56
CA ALA A 121 7.39 -12.43 10.53
C ALA A 121 7.61 -12.85 9.07
N GLY A 122 8.87 -12.91 8.64
CA GLY A 122 9.13 -13.15 7.24
C GLY A 122 10.59 -13.36 6.88
N ALA A 123 10.82 -13.44 5.59
CA ALA A 123 12.15 -13.56 4.98
C ALA A 123 12.49 -12.24 4.27
N ASN A 124 13.63 -11.66 4.61
CA ASN A 124 14.20 -10.54 3.86
C ASN A 124 15.04 -11.10 2.71
N VAL A 125 14.64 -10.81 1.48
CA VAL A 125 15.21 -11.37 0.25
C VAL A 125 15.58 -10.21 -0.67
N ASP A 126 16.77 -10.27 -1.26
CA ASP A 126 17.15 -9.31 -2.30
C ASP A 126 16.47 -9.70 -3.63
N ASP A 127 15.53 -8.87 -4.08
CA ASP A 127 14.79 -9.14 -5.30
C ASP A 127 15.58 -8.63 -6.52
N PRO A 128 15.91 -9.51 -7.49
CA PRO A 128 16.75 -9.14 -8.63
C PRO A 128 16.06 -8.20 -9.62
N ASP A 129 14.72 -8.21 -9.70
CA ASP A 129 14.00 -7.34 -10.66
C ASP A 129 13.75 -5.95 -10.07
N LEU A 130 13.56 -5.85 -8.75
CA LEU A 130 13.38 -4.57 -8.06
C LEU A 130 14.70 -3.94 -7.62
N GLY A 131 15.80 -4.70 -7.56
CA GLY A 131 17.10 -4.22 -7.13
C GLY A 131 17.14 -3.76 -5.66
N ARG A 132 16.27 -4.31 -4.81
CA ARG A 132 16.20 -3.96 -3.39
C ARG A 132 15.76 -5.15 -2.54
N ASN A 133 16.04 -5.06 -1.24
CA ASN A 133 15.55 -6.03 -0.28
C ASN A 133 14.04 -5.89 -0.08
N ILE A 134 13.32 -7.00 -0.24
CA ILE A 134 11.89 -7.11 0.04
C ILE A 134 11.66 -8.07 1.20
N LYS A 135 10.67 -7.74 2.04
CA LYS A 135 10.27 -8.58 3.15
C LYS A 135 9.03 -9.38 2.76
N ILE A 136 9.21 -10.69 2.59
CA ILE A 136 8.14 -11.64 2.26
C ILE A 136 7.50 -12.12 3.55
N CYS A 137 6.19 -11.94 3.69
CA CYS A 137 5.46 -12.33 4.89
C CYS A 137 5.08 -13.82 4.86
N TYR A 138 5.35 -14.53 5.96
CA TYR A 138 4.93 -15.94 6.16
C TYR A 138 5.24 -16.89 4.97
N PRO A 139 6.50 -16.99 4.52
CA PRO A 139 6.87 -17.98 3.50
C PRO A 139 6.65 -19.40 4.01
N GLU A 140 6.33 -20.31 3.10
CA GLU A 140 6.10 -21.72 3.43
C GLU A 140 7.40 -22.44 3.82
N GLY A 141 7.29 -23.43 4.71
CA GLY A 141 8.41 -24.22 5.20
C GLY A 141 9.14 -23.62 6.40
N ASN A 142 10.36 -24.09 6.66
CA ASN A 142 11.11 -23.71 7.85
C ASN A 142 12.02 -22.48 7.62
N TYR A 143 11.39 -21.32 7.49
CA TYR A 143 12.10 -20.06 7.21
C TYR A 143 12.88 -19.48 8.39
N GLN A 144 12.93 -20.17 9.54
CA GLN A 144 13.74 -19.76 10.68
C GLN A 144 15.15 -20.37 10.63
N PHE A 145 15.29 -21.55 10.03
CA PHE A 145 16.54 -22.32 10.03
C PHE A 145 17.12 -22.54 8.64
N ASN A 146 16.29 -22.50 7.59
CA ASN A 146 16.74 -22.67 6.22
C ASN A 146 17.52 -21.44 5.75
N LYS A 147 18.35 -21.57 4.71
CA LYS A 147 19.15 -20.44 4.18
C LYS A 147 18.70 -19.96 2.80
N VAL A 148 17.93 -20.78 2.10
CA VAL A 148 17.51 -20.55 0.71
C VAL A 148 16.00 -20.53 0.63
N ILE A 149 15.48 -19.58 -0.13
CA ILE A 149 14.06 -19.43 -0.43
C ILE A 149 13.86 -19.42 -1.94
N PHE A 150 12.86 -20.16 -2.39
CA PHE A 150 12.34 -20.11 -3.74
C PHE A 150 11.17 -19.16 -3.77
N VAL A 151 11.29 -18.10 -4.58
CA VAL A 151 10.27 -17.06 -4.72
C VAL A 151 9.74 -17.11 -6.14
N SER A 152 8.43 -17.26 -6.26
CA SER A 152 7.72 -17.09 -7.52
C SER A 152 6.93 -15.81 -7.47
N LYS A 153 7.07 -15.01 -8.53
CA LYS A 153 6.46 -13.70 -8.63
C LYS A 153 5.93 -13.44 -10.03
N LYS A 154 5.08 -12.44 -10.12
CA LYS A 154 4.55 -11.85 -11.35
C LYS A 154 5.04 -10.41 -11.42
N THR A 155 5.80 -10.07 -12.45
CA THR A 155 6.30 -8.71 -12.67
C THR A 155 5.50 -8.03 -13.78
N ASN A 156 5.04 -6.81 -13.53
CA ASN A 156 4.30 -5.97 -14.47
C ASN A 156 4.89 -4.55 -14.53
N ALA A 157 4.27 -3.67 -15.32
CA ALA A 157 4.74 -2.31 -15.50
C ALA A 157 4.77 -1.48 -14.20
N LEU A 158 3.88 -1.77 -13.25
CA LEU A 158 3.79 -1.04 -11.98
C LEU A 158 4.72 -1.59 -10.90
N GLY A 159 5.01 -2.89 -10.91
CA GLY A 159 5.76 -3.55 -9.85
C GLY A 159 5.83 -5.07 -9.99
N SER A 160 6.13 -5.74 -8.89
CA SER A 160 6.06 -7.19 -8.76
C SER A 160 5.02 -7.61 -7.73
N VAL A 161 4.40 -8.75 -7.94
CA VAL A 161 3.47 -9.41 -7.01
C VAL A 161 4.02 -10.79 -6.70
N ILE A 162 4.22 -11.11 -5.43
CA ILE A 162 4.63 -12.45 -5.01
C ILE A 162 3.43 -13.39 -5.14
N LEU A 163 3.65 -14.54 -5.77
CA LEU A 163 2.62 -15.57 -5.95
C LEU A 163 2.76 -16.67 -4.90
N PHE A 164 3.99 -17.14 -4.70
CA PHE A 164 4.33 -18.07 -3.63
C PHE A 164 5.79 -17.91 -3.24
N ALA A 165 6.10 -18.22 -1.99
CA ALA A 165 7.46 -18.31 -1.51
C ALA A 165 7.61 -19.51 -0.58
N MET A 166 8.58 -20.38 -0.86
CA MET A 166 8.82 -21.59 -0.08
C MET A 166 10.30 -21.74 0.23
N THR A 167 10.63 -22.22 1.42
CA THR A 167 12.00 -22.52 1.80
C THR A 167 12.36 -23.96 1.45
N ALA A 168 13.56 -24.15 0.91
CA ALA A 168 14.12 -25.49 0.68
C ALA A 168 14.65 -26.05 2.01
N PRO A 169 14.43 -27.33 2.32
CA PRO A 169 15.11 -27.99 3.44
C PRO A 169 16.64 -28.00 3.27
#